data_AF-A0A9P3NDG1-F1
#
_entry.id   AF-A0A9P3NDG1-F1
#
_cell.length_a   1.000
_cell.length_b   1.000
_cell.length_c   1.000
_cell.angle_alpha   90.00
_cell.angle_beta   90.00
_cell.angle_gamma   90.00
#
_symmetry.space_group_name_H-M   'P 1'
#
loop_
_entity.id
_entity.type
_entity.pdbx_description
1 polymer ?
#
loop_
_entity_poly.entity_id
_entity_poly.type
_entity_poly.pdbx_seq_one_letter_code
_entity_poly.pdbx_strand_id
1 'polypeptide(L)' 'MAASSYWRAAGMTYLAYANQCAAHLRACLKEPLKSQAIAREQVHYKIVQWKNGVPEKPVIRQVSEAAKSA' A
#
# COMPACT_ATOMS: atom_id res chain seq x y z
N MET A 1 16.90 -20.65 17.15
CA MET A 1 15.60 -19.99 16.90
C MET A 1 15.80 -19.03 15.73
N ALA A 2 15.14 -19.24 14.60
CA ALA A 2 15.36 -18.40 13.43
C ALA A 2 14.92 -16.97 13.76
N ALA A 3 15.85 -16.02 13.78
CA ALA A 3 15.57 -14.60 13.93
C ALA A 3 14.87 -14.13 12.64
N SER A 4 13.55 -14.33 12.58
CA SER A 4 12.74 -13.76 11.52
C SER A 4 12.81 -12.25 11.63
N SER A 5 12.97 -11.58 10.49
CA SER A 5 12.92 -10.13 10.43
C SER A 5 11.59 -9.63 11.02
N TYR A 6 11.63 -8.50 11.73
CA TYR A 6 10.48 -7.95 12.46
C TYR A 6 9.20 -7.86 11.62
N TRP A 7 9.29 -7.44 10.35
CA TRP A 7 8.15 -7.37 9.43
C TRP A 7 7.56 -8.75 9.08
N ARG A 8 8.38 -9.81 9.01
CA ARG A 8 7.87 -11.18 8.84
C ARG A 8 7.17 -11.68 10.09
N ALA A 9 7.71 -11.36 11.27
CA ALA A 9 7.07 -11.70 12.53
C ALA A 9 5.69 -11.03 12.69
N ALA A 10 5.52 -9.82 12.14
CA ALA A 10 4.26 -9.09 12.08
C ALA A 10 3.29 -9.57 10.97
N GLY A 11 3.61 -10.65 10.24
CA GLY A 11 2.77 -11.16 9.15
C GLY A 11 2.76 -10.28 7.89
N MET A 12 3.71 -9.34 7.77
CA MET A 12 3.83 -8.51 6.57
C MET A 12 4.63 -9.24 5.49
N THR A 13 4.22 -9.05 4.24
CA THR A 13 5.04 -9.43 3.09
C THR A 13 6.18 -8.44 2.91
N TYR A 14 7.28 -8.89 2.30
CA TYR A 14 8.40 -8.02 1.97
C TYR A 14 7.97 -6.84 1.09
N LEU A 15 7.07 -7.09 0.12
CA LEU A 15 6.56 -6.07 -0.78
C LEU A 15 5.79 -4.97 -0.03
N ALA A 16 4.95 -5.35 0.93
CA ALA A 16 4.24 -4.39 1.78
C ALA A 16 5.21 -3.55 2.62
N TYR A 17 6.24 -4.18 3.19
CA TYR A 17 7.28 -3.48 3.94
C TYR A 17 8.05 -2.47 3.07
N ALA A 18 8.57 -2.90 1.92
CA ALA A 18 9.33 -2.05 1.01
C ALA A 18 8.51 -0.87 0.50
N ASN A 19 7.24 -1.10 0.15
CA ASN A 19 6.34 -0.04 -0.30
C ASN A 19 6.07 0.99 0.81
N GLN A 20 5.89 0.55 2.07
CA GLN A 20 5.69 1.45 3.20
C GLN A 20 6.94 2.30 3.48
N CYS A 21 8.14 1.69 3.47
CA CYS A 21 9.39 2.44 3.63
C CYS A 21 9.57 3.47 2.51
N ALA A 22 9.28 3.09 1.27
CA ALA A 22 9.35 4.00 0.14
C ALA A 22 8.36 5.18 0.29
N ALA A 23 7.17 4.94 0.85
CA ALA A 23 6.20 6.00 1.10
C ALA A 23 6.71 7.08 2.07
N HIS A 24 7.31 6.64 3.18
CA HIS A 24 7.93 7.56 4.13
C HIS A 24 9.08 8.35 3.49
N LEU A 25 9.91 7.71 2.64
CA LEU A 25 11.01 8.39 1.95
C LEU A 25 10.53 9.45 0.97
N ARG A 26 9.43 9.20 0.23
CA ARG A 26 8.86 10.19 -0.71
C ARG A 26 8.21 11.37 0.01
N ALA A 27 7.64 11.16 1.20
CA ALA A 27 7.09 12.23 2.02
C ALA A 27 8.15 13.25 2.48
N CYS A 28 9.41 12.82 2.62
CA CYS A 28 10.55 13.65 3.02
C CYS A 28 11.16 14.48 1.86
N LEU A 29 10.68 14.35 0.62
CA LEU A 29 11.20 15.11 -0.52
C LEU A 29 10.74 16.58 -0.50
N LYS A 30 11.56 17.46 -1.09
CA LYS A 30 11.22 18.87 -1.32
C LYS A 30 10.34 19.01 -2.57
N GLU A 31 9.53 20.06 -2.62
CA GLU A 31 8.80 20.43 -3.83
C GLU A 31 9.77 20.91 -4.93
N PRO A 32 9.52 20.58 -6.22
CA PRO A 32 8.32 19.93 -6.80
C PRO A 32 8.40 18.39 -6.90
N LEU A 33 9.55 17.79 -6.55
CA LEU A 33 9.81 16.36 -6.71
C LEU A 33 8.86 15.51 -5.86
N LYS A 34 8.47 16.02 -4.69
CA LYS A 34 7.45 15.40 -3.84
C LYS A 34 6.11 15.19 -4.59
N SER A 35 5.62 16.21 -5.29
CA SER A 35 4.36 16.11 -6.06
C SER A 35 4.42 15.01 -7.14
N GLN A 36 5.53 14.94 -7.88
CA GLN A 36 5.73 13.90 -8.89
C GLN A 36 5.86 12.50 -8.28
N ALA A 37 6.46 12.41 -7.09
CA ALA A 37 6.67 11.17 -6.37
C ALA A 37 5.36 10.62 -5.76
N ILE A 38 4.49 11.49 -5.24
CA ILE A 38 3.18 11.14 -4.65
C ILE A 38 2.24 10.56 -5.71
N ALA A 39 2.30 11.03 -6.96
CA ALA A 39 1.49 10.47 -8.05
C ALA A 39 1.72 8.96 -8.24
N ARG A 40 2.92 8.46 -7.91
CA ARG A 40 3.27 7.03 -8.01
C ARG A 40 2.71 6.19 -6.86
N GLU A 41 2.24 6.81 -5.79
CA GLU A 41 1.67 6.13 -4.62
C GLU A 41 0.16 5.96 -4.70
N GLN A 42 -0.48 6.63 -5.66
CA GLN A 42 -1.91 6.51 -5.89
C GLN A 42 -2.23 5.13 -6.45
N VAL A 43 -2.92 4.32 -5.65
CA VAL A 43 -3.26 2.94 -6.01
C VAL A 43 -4.77 2.80 -5.93
N HIS A 44 -5.40 2.64 -7.10
CA HIS A 44 -6.84 2.50 -7.26
C HIS A 44 -7.14 1.15 -7.91
N TYR A 45 -7.69 0.21 -7.14
CA TYR A 45 -8.08 -1.09 -7.67
C TYR A 45 -9.28 -1.67 -6.93
N LYS A 46 -10.01 -2.53 -7.64
CA LYS A 46 -11.19 -3.24 -7.14
C LYS A 46 -10.87 -4.73 -7.14
N ILE A 47 -10.87 -5.34 -5.97
CA ILE A 47 -10.72 -6.79 -5.84
C ILE A 47 -12.13 -7.39 -5.76
N VAL A 48 -12.39 -8.40 -6.59
CA VAL A 48 -13.57 -9.24 -6.48
C VAL A 48 -13.09 -10.66 -6.21
N GLN A 49 -13.42 -11.20 -5.04
CA GLN A 49 -13.19 -12.61 -4.78
C GLN A 49 -14.30 -13.41 -5.46
N TRP A 50 -13.93 -14.44 -6.21
CA TRP A 50 -14.87 -15.36 -6.82
C TRP A 50 -14.87 -16.65 -6.03
N LYS A 51 -16.05 -17.10 -5.58
CA LYS A 51 -16.20 -18.35 -4.85
C LYS A 51 -17.36 -19.13 -5.45
N ASN A 52 -17.15 -20.41 -5.73
CA ASN A 52 -18.15 -21.30 -6.33
C ASN A 52 -18.78 -20.74 -7.62
N GLY A 53 -18.00 -19.99 -8.42
CA GLY A 53 -18.46 -19.41 -9.69
C GLY A 53 -19.29 -18.12 -9.57
N VAL A 54 -19.56 -17.64 -8.35
CA VAL A 54 -20.29 -16.38 -8.12
C VAL A 54 -19.33 -15.30 -7.60
N PRO A 55 -19.38 -14.06 -8.13
CA PRO A 55 -18.59 -12.96 -7.61
C PRO A 55 -19.12 -12.51 -6.25
N GLU A 56 -18.24 -12.44 -5.25
CA GLU A 56 -18.57 -11.84 -3.95
C GLU A 56 -18.56 -10.31 -4.01
N LYS A 57 -18.96 -9.68 -2.89
CA LYS A 57 -18.99 -8.21 -2.80
C LYS A 57 -17.60 -7.64 -3.08
N PRO A 58 -17.47 -6.70 -4.03
CA PRO A 58 -16.19 -6.11 -4.36
C PRO A 58 -15.62 -5.29 -3.21
N VAL A 59 -14.34 -5.48 -2.94
CA VAL A 59 -13.57 -4.62 -2.05
C VAL A 59 -12.85 -3.58 -2.92
N ILE A 60 -13.31 -2.34 -2.84
CA ILE A 60 -12.69 -1.20 -3.51
C ILE A 60 -11.59 -0.68 -2.59
N ARG A 61 -10.34 -0.66 -3.07
CA ARG A 61 -9.22 -0.03 -2.37
C ARG A 61 -8.73 1.16 -3.19
N GLN A 62 -8.85 2.34 -2.59
CA GLN A 62 -8.28 3.58 -3.09
C GLN A 62 -7.32 4.09 -2.03
N VAL A 63 -6.03 4.03 -2.32
CA VAL A 63 -5.00 4.64 -1.47
C VAL A 63 -4.57 5.91 -2.16
N SER A 64 -5.12 7.05 -1.71
CA SER A 64 -4.66 8.40 -2.04
C SER A 64 -4.33 9.13 -0.74
N GLU A 65 -3.29 9.95 -0.73
CA GLU A 65 -2.84 10.70 0.46
C GLU A 65 -3.94 11.64 1.01
N ALA A 66 -4.90 12.04 0.17
CA ALA A 66 -6.08 12.82 0.55
C ALA A 66 -7.11 12.05 1.40
N ALA A 67 -7.06 10.71 1.45
CA ALA A 67 -8.03 9.90 2.18
C ALA A 67 -7.66 9.62 3.65
N LYS A 68 -6.49 10.08 4.13
CA LYS A 68 -6.04 9.91 5.52
C LYS A 68 -6.19 11.16 6.40
N SER A 69 -6.80 12.24 5.91
CA SER A 69 -6.99 13.49 6.66
C SER A 69 -8.42 13.72 7.16
N ALA A 70 -9.19 12.66 7.40
CA ALA A 70 -10.54 12.73 7.98
C ALA A 70 -10.63 11.81 9.21
#